data_AF-U9TGZ6-F1
#
_entry.id   AF-U9TGZ6-F1
#
_cell.length_a   1.000
_cell.length_b   1.000
_cell.length_c   1.000
_cell.angle_alpha   90.00
_cell.angle_beta   90.00
_cell.angle_gamma   90.00
#
_symmetry.space_group_name_H-M   'P 1'
#
loop_
_entity.id
_entity.type
_entity.pdbx_description
1 polymer ?
#
loop_
_entity_poly.entity_id
_entity_poly.type
_entity_poly.pdbx_seq_one_letter_code
_entity_poly.pdbx_strand_id
1 'polypeptide(L)'
;PKISEDTPKLIADLIIKCWDAKAENRPTAKELYQILRKYVDEINGKFGEIYSQIKECEKIKENKLKNRTNENKSKNLQTHPQAIYTSRLLNFENLPEPVNSTDYLSETISSSSANPISECLDCELNESGKTFDFKYMKLC
;
A
#
# COMPACT_ATOMS: atom_id res chain seq x y z
N PRO A 1 2.35 6.99 -6.84
CA PRO A 1 2.64 5.73 -7.56
C PRO A 1 1.38 5.19 -8.22
N LYS A 2 1.43 4.72 -9.48
CA LYS A 2 0.21 4.22 -10.14
C LYS A 2 -0.19 2.86 -9.55
N ILE A 3 -1.38 2.80 -8.96
CA ILE A 3 -1.99 1.53 -8.52
C ILE A 3 -2.54 0.82 -9.77
N SER A 4 -2.37 -0.49 -9.85
CA SER A 4 -2.90 -1.27 -10.96
C SER A 4 -4.43 -1.31 -10.90
N GLU A 5 -5.10 -1.12 -12.04
CA GLU A 5 -6.55 -1.25 -12.18
C GLU A 5 -7.07 -2.65 -11.83
N ASP A 6 -6.20 -3.66 -11.79
CA ASP A 6 -6.53 -5.02 -11.36
C ASP A 6 -6.53 -5.20 -9.82
N THR A 7 -6.36 -4.11 -9.07
CA THR A 7 -6.39 -4.10 -7.61
C THR A 7 -7.82 -3.88 -7.12
N PRO A 8 -8.33 -4.67 -6.15
CA PRO A 8 -9.63 -4.41 -5.54
C PRO A 8 -9.73 -2.97 -5.02
N LYS A 9 -10.85 -2.29 -5.29
CA LYS A 9 -11.05 -0.87 -4.95
C LYS A 9 -10.80 -0.59 -3.47
N LEU A 10 -11.33 -1.44 -2.58
CA LEU A 10 -11.12 -1.31 -1.14
C LEU A 10 -9.64 -1.36 -0.74
N ILE A 11 -8.82 -2.16 -1.43
CA ILE A 11 -7.38 -2.21 -1.20
C ILE A 11 -6.69 -0.97 -1.78
N ALA A 12 -7.09 -0.52 -2.96
CA ALA A 12 -6.57 0.70 -3.57
C ALA A 12 -6.84 1.93 -2.68
N ASP A 13 -8.06 2.06 -2.16
CA ASP A 13 -8.45 3.14 -1.26
C ASP A 13 -7.66 3.09 0.06
N LEU A 14 -7.44 1.89 0.60
CA LEU A 14 -6.62 1.71 1.80
C LEU A 14 -5.16 2.10 1.56
N ILE A 15 -4.59 1.73 0.41
CA ILE A 15 -3.23 2.13 0.00
C ILE A 15 -3.14 3.65 -0.12
N ILE A 16 -4.12 4.29 -0.76
CA ILE A 16 -4.16 5.76 -0.92
C ILE A 16 -4.18 6.44 0.45
N LYS A 17 -5.00 5.96 1.40
CA LYS A 17 -5.04 6.47 2.77
C LYS A 17 -3.70 6.30 3.50
N CYS A 18 -3.01 5.17 3.30
CA CYS A 18 -1.70 4.94 3.91
C CYS A 18 -0.60 5.85 3.32
N TRP A 19 -0.76 6.30 2.08
CA TRP A 19 0.20 7.15 1.38
C TRP A 19 -0.07 8.65 1.49
N ASP A 20 -1.04 9.06 2.32
CA ASP A 20 -1.34 10.48 2.47
C ASP A 20 -0.10 11.25 2.97
N ALA A 21 0.21 12.36 2.32
CA ALA A 21 1.28 13.26 2.71
C ALA A 21 1.14 13.72 4.17
N LYS A 22 -0.09 13.91 4.64
CA LYS A 22 -0.42 14.29 6.01
C LYS A 22 -0.50 13.04 6.89
N ALA A 23 0.33 13.01 7.92
CA ALA A 23 0.38 11.88 8.85
C ALA A 23 -0.95 11.67 9.58
N GLU A 24 -1.72 12.74 9.82
CA GLU A 24 -3.01 12.66 10.53
C GLU A 24 -4.10 11.94 9.71
N ASN A 25 -3.94 11.90 8.38
CA ASN A 25 -4.87 11.21 7.48
C ASN A 25 -4.53 9.72 7.33
N ARG A 26 -3.33 9.30 7.74
CA ARG A 26 -2.90 7.91 7.65
C ARG A 26 -3.56 7.08 8.77
N PRO A 27 -4.00 5.86 8.48
CA PRO A 27 -4.42 4.96 9.56
C PRO A 27 -3.23 4.64 10.46
N THR A 28 -3.50 4.54 11.75
CA THR A 28 -2.52 3.97 12.68
C THR A 28 -2.27 2.50 12.34
N ALA A 29 -1.11 1.96 12.73
CA ALA A 29 -0.79 0.54 12.53
C ALA A 29 -1.87 -0.39 13.13
N LYS A 30 -2.47 0.01 14.26
CA LYS A 30 -3.55 -0.74 14.91
C LYS A 30 -4.84 -0.76 14.08
N GLU A 31 -5.25 0.38 13.55
CA GLU A 31 -6.44 0.48 12.70
C GLU A 31 -6.24 -0.29 11.40
N LEU A 32 -5.07 -0.15 10.77
CA LEU A 32 -4.71 -0.88 9.56
C LEU A 32 -4.78 -2.40 9.79
N TYR A 33 -4.22 -2.89 10.91
CA TYR A 33 -4.30 -4.29 11.28
C TYR A 33 -5.74 -4.78 11.44
N GLN A 34 -6.60 -4.00 12.10
CA GLN A 34 -8.01 -4.36 12.29
C GLN A 34 -8.77 -4.44 10.96
N ILE A 35 -8.54 -3.48 10.05
CA ILE A 35 -9.12 -3.47 8.71
C ILE A 35 -8.67 -4.71 7.93
N LEU A 36 -7.37 -4.98 7.88
CA LEU A 36 -6.83 -6.12 7.15
C LEU A 36 -7.30 -7.46 7.73
N ARG A 37 -7.38 -7.58 9.06
CA ARG A 37 -7.93 -8.78 9.71
C ARG A 37 -9.38 -9.02 9.30
N LYS A 38 -10.21 -7.98 9.30
CA LYS A 38 -11.60 -8.07 8.84
C LYS A 38 -11.68 -8.54 7.38
N TYR A 39 -10.82 -8.01 6.51
CA TYR A 39 -10.77 -8.46 5.12
C TYR A 39 -10.39 -9.93 4.99
N VAL A 40 -9.41 -10.40 5.77
CA VAL A 40 -9.04 -11.82 5.80
C VAL A 40 -10.23 -12.69 6.22
N ASP A 41 -10.98 -12.28 7.24
CA ASP A 41 -12.16 -13.01 7.70
C ASP A 41 -13.28 -13.05 6.63
N GLU A 42 -13.55 -11.92 5.96
CA GLU A 42 -14.51 -11.84 4.83
C GLU A 42 -14.10 -12.73 3.65
N ILE A 43 -12.81 -12.72 3.28
CA ILE A 43 -12.25 -13.56 2.21
C ILE A 43 -12.38 -15.04 2.56
N ASN A 44 -11.98 -15.43 3.77
CA ASN A 44 -12.05 -16.82 4.24
C ASN A 44 -13.49 -17.33 4.28
N GLY A 45 -14.41 -16.48 4.74
CA GLY A 45 -15.85 -16.76 4.74
C GLY A 45 -16.51 -16.67 3.37
N LYS A 46 -15.79 -16.18 2.34
CA LYS A 46 -16.29 -15.98 0.98
C LYS A 46 -17.53 -15.07 0.93
N PHE A 47 -17.55 -14.05 1.78
CA PHE A 47 -18.63 -13.07 1.85
C PHE A 47 -18.06 -11.65 1.90
N GLY A 48 -18.95 -10.66 1.84
CA GLY A 48 -18.55 -9.26 1.95
C GLY A 48 -18.07 -8.65 0.63
N GLU A 49 -17.77 -7.37 0.72
CA GLU A 49 -17.45 -6.54 -0.44
C GLU A 49 -16.06 -6.86 -0.99
N ILE A 50 -15.07 -7.03 -0.11
CA ILE A 50 -13.68 -7.33 -0.52
C ILE A 50 -13.59 -8.63 -1.31
N TYR A 51 -14.27 -9.68 -0.85
CA TYR A 51 -14.32 -10.96 -1.55
C TYR A 51 -14.96 -10.82 -2.93
N SER A 52 -16.06 -10.05 -3.01
CA SER A 52 -16.77 -9.80 -4.27
C SER A 52 -15.88 -9.06 -5.27
N GLN A 53 -15.15 -8.02 -4.82
CA GLN A 53 -14.20 -7.27 -5.65
C GLN A 53 -13.03 -8.14 -6.11
N ILE A 54 -12.45 -8.95 -5.22
CA ILE A 54 -11.37 -9.90 -5.58
C ILE A 54 -11.82 -10.85 -6.68
N LYS A 55 -13.00 -11.46 -6.52
CA LYS A 55 -13.56 -12.40 -7.50
C LYS A 55 -13.81 -11.74 -8.85
N GLU A 56 -14.21 -10.46 -8.87
CA GLU A 56 -14.37 -9.70 -10.10
C GLU A 56 -13.02 -9.43 -10.78
N CYS A 57 -12.02 -8.96 -10.02
CA CYS A 57 -10.65 -8.75 -10.51
C CYS A 57 -10.04 -10.04 -11.08
N GLU A 58 -10.25 -11.18 -10.43
CA GLU A 58 -9.79 -12.49 -10.92
C GLU A 58 -10.39 -12.86 -12.29
N LYS A 59 -11.70 -12.65 -12.47
CA LYS A 59 -12.37 -12.90 -13.77
C LYS A 59 -11.81 -12.00 -14.87
N ILE A 60 -11.59 -10.71 -14.58
CA ILE A 60 -11.01 -9.76 -15.52
C ILE A 60 -9.61 -10.21 -15.92
N LYS A 61 -8.80 -10.62 -14.94
CA LYS A 61 -7.44 -11.13 -15.17
C LYS A 61 -7.44 -12.39 -16.02
N GLU A 62 -8.34 -13.33 -15.74
CA GLU A 62 -8.48 -14.56 -16.53
C GLU A 62 -8.87 -14.26 -17.99
N ASN A 63 -9.82 -13.35 -18.21
CA ASN A 63 -10.21 -12.91 -19.55
C ASN A 63 -9.05 -12.23 -20.30
N LYS A 64 -8.29 -11.36 -19.62
CA LYS A 64 -7.09 -10.72 -20.19
C LYS A 64 -6.02 -11.76 -20.59
N LEU A 65 -5.89 -12.85 -19.84
CA LEU A 65 -4.95 -13.94 -20.15
C LEU A 65 -5.43 -14.79 -21.32
N LYS A 66 -6.73 -15.12 -21.39
CA LYS A 66 -7.32 -15.86 -22.52
C LYS A 66 -7.21 -15.09 -23.84
N ASN A 67 -7.34 -13.77 -23.81
CA ASN A 67 -7.17 -12.90 -24.98
C ASN A 67 -5.69 -12.70 -25.39
N ARG A 68 -4.73 -13.13 -24.56
CA ARG A 68 -3.28 -12.98 -24.77
C ARG A 68 -2.60 -14.26 -25.28
N THR A 69 -3.35 -15.25 -25.73
CA THR A 69 -2.81 -16.48 -26.37
C THR A 69 -2.19 -16.19 -27.74
N ASN A 70 -1.08 -15.44 -27.74
CA ASN A 70 -0.03 -15.40 -28.76
C ASN A 70 1.01 -14.35 -28.32
N GLU A 71 1.86 -14.68 -27.35
CA GLU A 71 3.23 -14.16 -27.23
C GLU A 71 3.84 -14.76 -25.96
N ASN A 72 4.69 -15.77 -26.12
CA ASN A 72 5.63 -16.20 -25.08
C ASN A 72 6.66 -15.07 -24.86
N LYS A 73 6.27 -14.01 -24.14
CA LYS A 73 7.19 -12.98 -23.69
C LYS A 73 7.82 -13.46 -22.39
N SER A 74 9.04 -14.01 -22.49
CA SER A 74 9.94 -14.09 -21.35
C SER A 74 9.99 -12.69 -20.71
N LYS A 75 9.54 -12.57 -19.46
CA LYS A 75 9.57 -11.30 -18.74
C LYS A 75 11.04 -10.97 -18.46
N ASN A 76 11.65 -10.22 -19.36
CA ASN A 76 12.96 -9.62 -19.10
C ASN A 76 12.75 -8.68 -17.91
N LEU A 77 13.35 -9.00 -16.76
CA LEU A 77 13.33 -8.16 -15.57
C LEU A 77 14.26 -6.97 -15.84
N GLN A 78 13.78 -6.03 -16.66
CA GLN A 78 14.52 -4.84 -17.01
C GLN A 78 14.47 -3.91 -15.79
N THR A 79 15.60 -3.80 -15.10
CA THR A 79 15.78 -2.84 -14.02
C THR A 79 15.88 -1.44 -14.62
N HIS A 80 15.31 -0.45 -13.93
CA HIS A 80 15.44 0.95 -14.35
C HIS A 80 16.93 1.36 -14.31
N PRO A 81 17.46 2.07 -15.31
CA PRO A 81 18.91 2.36 -15.37
C PRO A 81 19.43 3.18 -14.18
N GLN A 82 18.56 3.90 -13.48
CA GLN A 82 18.88 4.67 -12.27
C GLN A 82 18.60 3.89 -10.96
N ALA A 83 18.13 2.65 -11.02
CA ALA A 83 17.84 1.86 -9.83
C ALA A 83 19.15 1.33 -9.19
N ILE A 84 19.29 1.55 -7.88
CA ILE A 84 20.40 1.04 -7.08
C ILE A 84 19.83 0.01 -6.12
N TYR A 85 20.30 -1.23 -6.24
CA TYR A 85 19.81 -2.38 -5.46
C TYR A 85 20.72 -2.75 -4.29
N THR A 86 21.82 -2.02 -4.11
CA THR A 86 22.71 -2.16 -2.95
C THR A 86 22.33 -1.18 -1.86
N SER A 87 22.61 -1.53 -0.61
CA SER A 87 22.47 -0.61 0.52
C SER A 87 23.30 0.65 0.28
N ARG A 88 22.71 1.81 0.56
CA ARG A 88 23.39 3.11 0.57
C ARG A 88 22.80 3.99 1.67
N LEU A 89 23.62 4.86 2.24
CA LEU A 89 23.13 5.88 3.15
C LEU A 89 22.28 6.88 2.35
N LEU A 90 21.06 7.16 2.82
CA LEU A 90 20.21 8.19 2.25
C LEU A 90 20.46 9.49 3.01
N ASN A 91 20.74 10.58 2.28
CA ASN A 91 20.76 11.91 2.87
C ASN A 91 19.34 12.47 2.85
N PHE A 92 18.83 12.84 4.02
CA PHE A 92 17.49 13.42 4.19
C PHE A 92 17.52 14.95 4.39
N GLU A 93 18.71 15.57 4.37
CA GLU A 93 18.85 17.02 4.46
C GLU A 93 18.14 17.71 3.29
N ASN A 94 17.24 18.66 3.60
CA ASN A 94 16.53 19.50 2.63
C ASN A 94 15.57 18.77 1.68
N LEU A 95 14.95 17.67 2.12
CA LEU A 95 13.86 17.07 1.36
C LEU A 95 12.64 18.01 1.29
N PRO A 96 11.95 18.08 0.14
CA PRO A 96 10.70 18.82 0.04
C PRO A 96 9.65 18.20 0.95
N GLU A 97 8.71 19.02 1.42
CA GLU A 97 7.55 18.50 2.14
C GLU A 97 6.78 17.51 1.25
N PRO A 98 6.26 16.41 1.82
CA PRO A 98 5.46 15.46 1.06
C PRO A 98 4.20 16.16 0.55
N VAL A 99 3.85 15.91 -0.70
CA VAL A 99 2.63 16.42 -1.33
C VAL A 99 1.85 15.28 -1.96
N ASN A 100 0.53 15.30 -1.78
CA ASN A 100 -0.35 14.35 -2.44
C ASN A 100 -0.37 14.63 -3.95
N SER A 101 -0.32 13.57 -4.75
CA SER A 101 -0.46 13.70 -6.20
C SER A 101 -1.89 14.16 -6.54
N THR A 102 -2.00 15.16 -7.40
CA THR A 102 -3.30 15.70 -7.84
C THR A 102 -4.02 14.78 -8.83
N ASP A 103 -3.37 13.73 -9.32
CA ASP A 103 -3.94 12.80 -10.31
C ASP A 103 -5.18 12.04 -9.78
N TYR A 104 -5.43 12.06 -8.47
CA TYR A 104 -6.55 11.38 -7.82
C TYR A 104 -7.75 12.29 -7.47
N LEU A 105 -7.60 13.62 -7.56
CA LEU A 105 -8.50 14.58 -6.91
C LEU A 105 -9.68 15.06 -7.78
N SER A 106 -10.22 14.22 -8.66
CA SER A 106 -11.46 14.61 -9.35
C SER A 106 -12.69 14.61 -8.42
N GLU A 107 -12.66 13.96 -7.25
CA GLU A 107 -13.83 13.91 -6.38
C GLU A 107 -13.48 14.01 -4.87
N THR A 108 -14.06 15.04 -4.23
CA THR A 108 -14.29 15.26 -2.78
C THR A 108 -13.22 15.97 -1.93
N ILE A 109 -13.53 17.22 -1.54
CA ILE A 109 -12.82 18.04 -0.52
C ILE A 109 -13.75 18.29 0.66
N SER A 110 -13.22 18.19 1.89
CA SER A 110 -13.47 18.97 3.14
C SER A 110 -13.32 18.02 4.34
N SER A 111 -12.64 18.32 5.46
CA SER A 111 -12.42 19.58 6.18
C SER A 111 -11.23 19.48 7.16
N SER A 112 -10.63 20.66 7.46
CA SER A 112 -9.88 21.16 8.65
C SER A 112 -9.72 20.28 9.91
N SER A 113 -8.76 20.45 10.84
CA SER A 113 -7.50 21.19 11.04
C SER A 113 -7.04 20.89 12.50
N ALA A 114 -5.76 20.68 12.82
CA ALA A 114 -5.07 21.19 14.04
C ALA A 114 -3.61 20.65 14.21
N ASN A 115 -2.78 21.45 14.87
CA ASN A 115 -1.30 21.46 15.02
C ASN A 115 -0.60 20.22 15.66
N PRO A 116 0.74 20.09 15.48
CA PRO A 116 1.49 18.87 15.78
C PRO A 116 2.33 18.91 17.06
N ILE A 117 2.63 17.75 17.63
CA ILE A 117 3.89 17.48 18.34
C ILE A 117 4.49 16.24 17.69
N SER A 118 5.62 16.45 17.01
CA SER A 118 6.39 15.43 16.29
C SER A 118 7.58 15.00 17.15
N GLU A 119 7.63 13.73 17.51
CA GLU A 119 8.84 13.10 18.04
C GLU A 119 9.04 11.75 17.32
N CYS A 120 10.10 11.69 16.50
CA CYS A 120 10.53 10.48 15.81
C CYS A 120 11.33 9.60 16.78
N LEU A 121 11.10 8.28 16.76
CA LEU A 121 11.85 7.31 17.55
C LEU A 121 12.34 6.16 16.65
N ASP A 122 13.64 5.90 16.74
CA ASP A 122 14.41 4.90 16.01
C ASP A 122 14.01 3.46 16.37
N CYS A 123 14.25 2.50 15.46
CA CYS A 123 14.02 1.07 15.70
C CYS A 123 15.24 0.21 15.31
N GLU A 124 15.78 -0.53 16.27
CA GLU A 124 16.75 -1.62 16.09
C GLU A 124 16.04 -2.98 15.98
N LEU A 125 16.58 -3.89 15.17
CA LEU A 125 16.04 -5.25 14.93
C LEU A 125 16.89 -6.30 15.67
N ASN A 126 16.24 -7.20 16.41
CA ASN A 126 16.87 -8.34 17.06
C ASN A 126 16.18 -9.63 16.56
N GLU A 127 16.93 -10.52 15.92
CA GLU A 127 16.42 -11.79 15.42
C GLU A 127 16.42 -12.86 16.53
N SER A 128 15.24 -13.34 16.93
CA SER A 128 15.11 -14.71 17.47
C SER A 128 13.70 -15.26 17.30
N GLY A 129 13.49 -16.03 16.23
CA GLY A 129 12.72 -17.28 16.19
C GLY A 129 11.29 -17.34 16.73
N LYS A 130 10.33 -17.41 15.79
CA LYS A 130 9.04 -18.12 15.88
C LYS A 130 7.99 -17.62 16.89
N THR A 131 7.67 -16.34 16.77
CA THR A 131 6.31 -15.77 16.89
C THR A 131 6.43 -14.36 16.32
N PHE A 132 5.54 -13.93 15.41
CA PHE A 132 5.44 -12.51 15.06
C PHE A 132 4.79 -11.80 16.25
N ASP A 133 5.60 -11.50 17.26
CA ASP A 133 5.21 -10.64 18.36
C ASP A 133 5.30 -9.21 17.84
N PHE A 134 4.15 -8.55 17.66
CA PHE A 134 4.02 -7.18 17.15
C PHE A 134 4.47 -6.14 18.18
N LYS A 135 5.64 -6.33 18.80
CA LYS A 135 6.12 -5.36 19.77
C LYS A 135 6.55 -4.05 19.10
N TYR A 136 7.02 -4.10 17.85
CA TYR A 136 7.36 -2.89 17.08
C TYR A 136 7.17 -3.13 15.59
N MET A 137 5.98 -2.81 15.08
CA MET A 137 5.77 -2.60 13.65
C MET A 137 5.08 -1.25 13.48
N LYS A 138 5.88 -0.19 13.33
CA LYS A 138 5.39 1.15 13.00
C LYS A 138 5.82 1.44 11.56
N LEU A 139 4.87 1.32 10.63
CA LEU A 139 5.06 1.76 9.24
C LEU A 139 5.32 3.28 9.25
N CYS A 140 6.34 3.69 8.48
CA CYS A 140 6.74 5.08 8.25
C CYS A 140 5.63 5.93 7.62
#